data_AF-A0A0R3ILJ5-F1
#
_entry.id   AF-A0A0R3ILJ5-F1
#
_cell.length_a   1.000
_cell.length_b   1.000
_cell.length_c   1.000
_cell.angle_alpha   90.00
_cell.angle_beta   90.00
_cell.angle_gamma   90.00
#
_symmetry.space_group_name_H-M   'P 1'
#
loop_
_entity.id
_entity.type
_entity.pdbx_description
1 polymer ?
#
loop_
_entity_poly.entity_id
_entity_poly.type
_entity_poly.pdbx_seq_one_letter_code
_entity_poly.pdbx_strand_id
1 'polypeptide(L)'
;MVCSAVTIFAVPAIAEPGAEVTQAVVDARGGTSCAPLRHNPAVEHAADIINRSTHSYLNHTAENVPADEPHQKAIVRDLGIEATRTASFQGAGHNVADATKGMLLEGRDAFPDCAYTDFGVSSLYEEQSDFTLVAVVLVAT
;
A
#
# COMPACT_ATOMS: atom_id res chain seq x y z
N MET A 1 -55.74 7.90 1.26
CA MET A 1 -54.59 7.56 0.39
C MET A 1 -53.39 8.25 0.98
N VAL A 2 -52.51 7.51 1.67
CA VAL A 2 -51.40 8.08 2.46
C VAL A 2 -50.12 7.90 1.65
N CYS A 3 -49.48 8.99 1.24
CA CYS A 3 -48.16 8.97 0.63
C CYS A 3 -47.10 8.87 1.74
N SER A 4 -46.47 7.71 1.87
CA SER A 4 -45.24 7.56 2.66
C SER A 4 -44.05 8.10 1.87
N ALA A 5 -43.39 9.13 2.40
CA ALA A 5 -42.10 9.61 1.90
C ALA A 5 -40.97 8.77 2.54
N VAL A 6 -40.16 8.11 1.72
CA VAL A 6 -38.93 7.43 2.14
C VAL A 6 -37.77 8.41 1.98
N THR A 7 -37.13 8.77 3.09
CA THR A 7 -35.94 9.62 3.10
C THR A 7 -34.70 8.73 2.96
N ILE A 8 -33.98 8.84 1.85
CA ILE A 8 -32.69 8.15 1.64
C ILE A 8 -31.59 9.02 2.24
N PHE A 9 -30.96 8.57 3.32
CA PHE A 9 -29.73 9.18 3.83
C PHE A 9 -28.56 8.69 2.97
N ALA A 10 -27.98 9.58 2.16
CA ALA A 10 -26.70 9.33 1.49
C ALA A 10 -25.59 9.42 2.55
N VAL A 11 -24.91 8.30 2.80
CA VAL A 11 -23.70 8.29 3.63
C VAL A 11 -22.61 8.99 2.81
N PRO A 12 -21.93 10.02 3.32
CA PRO A 12 -20.77 10.56 2.62
C PRO A 12 -19.73 9.45 2.50
N ALA A 13 -19.40 9.08 1.26
CA ALA A 13 -18.28 8.20 0.98
C ALA A 13 -17.00 8.97 1.29
N ILE A 14 -16.47 8.80 2.50
CA ILE A 14 -15.08 9.15 2.78
C ILE A 14 -14.26 8.09 2.04
N ALA A 15 -13.50 8.51 1.02
CA ALA A 15 -12.55 7.62 0.37
C ALA A 15 -11.56 7.15 1.43
N GLU A 16 -11.51 5.86 1.69
CA GLU A 16 -10.51 5.29 2.60
C GLU A 16 -9.12 5.58 2.00
N PRO A 17 -8.14 6.05 2.80
CA PRO A 17 -6.80 6.36 2.32
C PRO A 17 -6.17 5.26 1.46
N GLY A 18 -6.45 3.99 1.78
CA GLY A 18 -6.00 2.84 1.00
C GLY A 18 -6.55 2.79 -0.44
N ALA A 19 -7.75 3.32 -0.69
CA ALA A 19 -8.34 3.36 -2.03
C ALA A 19 -7.59 4.35 -2.95
N GLU A 20 -7.14 5.48 -2.42
CA GLU A 20 -6.33 6.46 -3.15
C GLU A 20 -4.96 5.86 -3.55
N VAL A 21 -4.29 5.21 -2.59
CA VAL A 21 -3.01 4.53 -2.84
C VAL A 21 -3.17 3.40 -3.87
N THR A 22 -4.24 2.61 -3.75
CA THR A 22 -4.55 1.54 -4.72
C THR A 22 -4.70 2.09 -6.13
N GLN A 23 -5.45 3.18 -6.29
CA GLN A 23 -5.64 3.81 -7.60
C GLN A 23 -4.31 4.33 -8.15
N ALA A 24 -3.46 4.93 -7.32
CA ALA A 24 -2.15 5.41 -7.75
C ALA A 24 -1.24 4.27 -8.24
N VAL A 25 -1.26 3.10 -7.61
CA VAL A 25 -0.52 1.90 -8.07
C VAL A 25 -1.06 1.40 -9.41
N VAL A 26 -2.38 1.36 -9.57
CA VAL A 26 -3.03 0.96 -10.82
C VAL A 26 -2.68 1.92 -11.95
N ASP A 27 -2.71 3.23 -11.70
CA ASP A 27 -2.38 4.26 -12.68
C ASP A 27 -0.90 4.22 -13.06
N ALA A 28 0.00 4.03 -12.07
CA ALA A 28 1.44 3.88 -12.31
C ALA A 28 1.75 2.68 -13.22
N ARG A 29 1.11 1.52 -12.97
CA ARG A 29 1.21 0.36 -13.86
C ARG A 29 0.58 0.64 -15.23
N GLY A 30 -0.59 1.28 -15.26
CA GLY A 30 -1.34 1.61 -16.47
C GLY A 30 -0.59 2.57 -17.41
N GLY A 31 0.36 3.35 -16.89
CA GLY A 31 1.29 4.17 -17.68
C GLY A 31 2.39 3.39 -18.40
N THR A 32 2.42 2.05 -18.29
CA THR A 32 3.45 1.18 -18.87
C THR A 32 2.87 0.24 -19.94
N SER A 33 3.73 -0.55 -20.60
CA SER A 33 3.30 -1.60 -21.55
C SER A 33 2.96 -2.94 -20.90
N CYS A 34 3.07 -3.05 -19.56
CA CYS A 34 2.83 -4.30 -18.84
C CYS A 34 1.33 -4.56 -18.61
N ALA A 35 0.99 -5.81 -18.33
CA ALA A 35 -0.36 -6.17 -17.92
C ALA A 35 -0.75 -5.48 -16.59
N PRO A 36 -2.05 -5.26 -16.34
CA PRO A 36 -2.52 -4.76 -15.04
C PRO A 36 -2.08 -5.68 -13.89
N LEU A 37 -1.71 -5.08 -12.76
CA LEU A 37 -1.41 -5.81 -11.53
C LEU A 37 -2.70 -6.33 -10.89
N ARG A 38 -2.64 -7.52 -10.29
CA ARG A 38 -3.74 -8.12 -9.53
C ARG A 38 -3.59 -7.80 -8.04
N HIS A 39 -4.64 -7.24 -7.44
CA HIS A 39 -4.68 -7.11 -5.98
C HIS A 39 -4.65 -8.48 -5.32
N ASN A 40 -3.78 -8.66 -4.32
CA ASN A 40 -3.64 -9.89 -3.57
C ASN A 40 -3.67 -9.59 -2.06
N PRO A 41 -4.71 -10.06 -1.32
CA PRO A 41 -4.86 -9.79 0.11
C PRO A 41 -3.69 -10.28 0.98
N ALA A 42 -2.99 -11.35 0.60
CA ALA A 42 -1.82 -11.80 1.33
C ALA A 42 -0.62 -10.85 1.11
N VAL A 43 -0.48 -10.29 -0.09
CA VAL A 43 0.54 -9.26 -0.39
C VAL A 43 0.18 -7.95 0.31
N GLU A 44 -1.10 -7.62 0.43
CA GLU A 44 -1.59 -6.48 1.22
C GLU A 44 -1.21 -6.62 2.69
N HIS A 45 -1.38 -7.81 3.27
CA HIS A 45 -0.95 -8.08 4.63
C HIS A 45 0.58 -7.94 4.78
N ALA A 46 1.36 -8.34 3.76
CA ALA A 46 2.81 -8.07 3.76
C ALA A 46 3.11 -6.57 3.80
N ALA A 47 2.39 -5.77 3.00
CA ALA A 47 2.53 -4.31 3.01
C ALA A 47 2.16 -3.70 4.38
N ASP A 48 1.12 -4.21 5.05
CA ASP A 48 0.75 -3.76 6.41
C ASP A 48 1.83 -4.08 7.44
N ILE A 49 2.42 -5.28 7.41
CA ILE A 49 3.53 -5.65 8.31
C ILE A 49 4.71 -4.69 8.13
N ILE A 50 5.09 -4.42 6.88
CA ILE A 50 6.19 -3.48 6.56
C ILE A 50 5.83 -2.08 7.08
N ASN A 51 4.65 -1.57 6.78
CA ASN A 51 4.24 -0.23 7.18
C ASN A 51 4.18 -0.07 8.71
N ARG A 52 3.68 -1.07 9.43
CA ARG A 52 3.63 -1.10 10.90
C ARG A 52 5.02 -1.16 11.53
N SER A 53 6.00 -1.77 10.87
CA SER A 53 7.37 -1.79 11.35
C SER A 53 7.98 -0.38 11.33
N THR A 54 7.74 0.39 10.24
CA THR A 54 8.13 1.80 10.13
C THR A 54 7.40 2.66 11.16
N HIS A 55 6.09 2.48 11.29
CA HIS A 55 5.28 3.18 12.31
C HIS A 55 5.82 2.93 13.73
N SER A 56 6.12 1.68 14.09
CA SER A 56 6.66 1.32 15.41
C SER A 56 8.05 1.90 15.65
N TYR A 57 8.88 1.96 14.60
CA TYR A 57 10.20 2.57 14.64
C TYR A 57 10.12 4.08 14.91
N LEU A 58 9.25 4.80 14.19
CA LEU A 58 9.00 6.22 14.40
C LEU A 58 8.44 6.51 15.80
N ASN A 59 7.61 5.62 16.33
CA ASN A 59 7.09 5.68 17.70
C ASN A 59 8.10 5.27 18.79
N HIS A 60 9.35 4.94 18.43
CA HIS A 60 10.38 4.47 19.35
C HIS A 60 9.96 3.24 20.19
N THR A 61 9.08 2.39 19.64
CA THR A 61 8.61 1.15 20.27
C THR A 61 9.17 -0.11 19.63
N ALA A 62 9.82 0.02 18.47
CA ALA A 62 10.45 -1.10 17.79
C ALA A 62 11.78 -1.50 18.45
N GLU A 63 12.00 -2.80 18.59
CA GLU A 63 13.30 -3.37 18.99
C GLU A 63 14.29 -3.43 17.81
N ASN A 64 13.77 -3.42 16.58
CA ASN A 64 14.53 -3.56 15.34
C ASN A 64 14.27 -2.37 14.40
N VAL A 65 15.14 -2.20 13.40
CA VAL A 65 14.91 -1.26 12.29
C VAL A 65 13.70 -1.71 11.45
N PRO A 66 13.08 -0.80 10.67
CA PRO A 66 11.94 -1.15 9.81
C PRO A 66 12.26 -2.32 8.87
N ALA A 67 11.25 -3.11 8.55
CA ALA A 67 11.36 -4.28 7.70
C ALA A 67 11.24 -3.92 6.22
N ASP A 68 12.05 -2.97 5.77
CA ASP A 68 12.21 -2.59 4.37
C ASP A 68 13.17 -3.54 3.63
N GLU A 69 13.63 -3.16 2.43
CA GLU A 69 14.54 -4.02 1.66
C GLU A 69 15.80 -4.41 2.45
N PRO A 70 16.20 -5.70 2.46
CA PRO A 70 15.71 -6.83 1.65
C PRO A 70 14.69 -7.76 2.34
N HIS A 71 14.06 -7.34 3.44
CA HIS A 71 13.26 -8.23 4.31
C HIS A 71 11.88 -8.60 3.74
N GLN A 72 11.38 -7.89 2.72
CA GLN A 72 10.07 -8.12 2.12
C GLN A 72 9.90 -9.56 1.61
N LYS A 73 10.97 -10.18 1.11
CA LYS A 73 10.90 -11.57 0.60
C LYS A 73 10.58 -12.58 1.71
N ALA A 74 11.16 -12.40 2.90
CA ALA A 74 10.90 -13.27 4.03
C ALA A 74 9.46 -13.13 4.52
N ILE A 75 8.98 -11.88 4.65
CA ILE A 75 7.60 -11.58 5.07
C ILE A 75 6.59 -12.21 4.10
N VAL A 76 6.77 -12.00 2.80
CA VAL A 76 5.91 -12.56 1.75
C VAL A 76 5.89 -14.09 1.81
N ARG A 77 7.04 -14.73 2.03
CA ARG A 77 7.15 -16.18 2.19
C ARG A 77 6.46 -16.71 3.45
N ASP A 78 6.62 -16.02 4.59
CA ASP A 78 5.98 -16.42 5.85
C ASP A 78 4.45 -16.32 5.79
N LEU A 79 3.93 -15.47 4.90
CA LEU A 79 2.51 -15.37 4.57
C LEU A 79 2.04 -16.40 3.53
N GLY A 80 2.92 -17.33 3.11
CA GLY A 80 2.58 -18.43 2.21
C GLY A 80 2.61 -18.08 0.72
N ILE A 81 3.22 -16.95 0.34
CA ILE A 81 3.37 -16.56 -1.07
C ILE A 81 4.74 -17.00 -1.56
N GLU A 82 4.76 -17.93 -2.52
CA GLU A 82 5.98 -18.38 -3.19
C GLU A 82 6.34 -17.41 -4.34
N ALA A 83 6.94 -16.28 -3.98
CA ALA A 83 7.35 -15.26 -4.94
C ALA A 83 8.79 -15.47 -5.44
N THR A 84 8.97 -15.44 -6.77
CA THR A 84 10.30 -15.45 -7.40
C THR A 84 11.01 -14.10 -7.25
N ARG A 85 10.25 -13.00 -7.21
CA ARG A 85 10.71 -11.64 -6.95
C ARG A 85 9.74 -10.89 -6.06
N THR A 86 10.27 -9.98 -5.26
CA THR A 86 9.51 -9.12 -4.35
C THR A 86 10.15 -7.74 -4.33
N ALA A 87 9.35 -6.69 -4.37
CA ALA A 87 9.80 -5.33 -4.15
C ALA A 87 8.84 -4.63 -3.19
N SER A 88 9.35 -3.73 -2.36
CA SER A 88 8.56 -2.91 -1.45
C SER A 88 8.96 -1.46 -1.58
N PHE A 89 7.99 -0.55 -1.57
CA PHE A 89 8.21 0.89 -1.69
C PHE A 89 7.44 1.61 -0.61
N GLN A 90 8.01 2.67 -0.06
CA GLN A 90 7.44 3.41 1.04
C GLN A 90 7.32 4.90 0.74
N GLY A 91 6.43 5.55 1.46
CA GLY A 91 6.20 6.97 1.34
C GLY A 91 5.74 7.56 2.66
N ALA A 92 6.20 8.77 2.96
CA ALA A 92 5.78 9.51 4.12
C ALA A 92 5.49 10.96 3.73
N GLY A 93 4.38 11.50 4.22
CA GLY A 93 4.00 12.90 4.01
C GLY A 93 2.90 13.33 4.99
N HIS A 94 2.68 14.63 5.14
CA HIS A 94 1.63 15.16 6.03
C HIS A 94 0.20 14.96 5.48
N ASN A 95 0.07 14.27 4.35
CA ASN A 95 -1.19 13.82 3.77
C ASN A 95 -0.93 12.61 2.85
N VAL A 96 -2.00 11.91 2.48
CA VAL A 96 -1.94 10.70 1.64
C VAL A 96 -1.31 10.98 0.26
N ALA A 97 -1.57 12.13 -0.35
CA ALA A 97 -1.06 12.46 -1.67
C ALA A 97 0.47 12.63 -1.69
N ASP A 98 1.03 13.34 -0.70
CA ASP A 98 2.48 13.52 -0.55
C ASP A 98 3.19 12.20 -0.22
N ALA A 99 2.60 11.40 0.67
CA ALA A 99 3.12 10.06 0.98
C ALA A 99 3.10 9.16 -0.27
N THR A 100 2.00 9.15 -1.01
CA THR A 100 1.85 8.39 -2.26
C THR A 100 2.88 8.82 -3.29
N LYS A 101 3.15 10.12 -3.41
CA LYS A 101 4.19 10.63 -4.31
C LYS A 101 5.58 10.10 -3.95
N GLY A 102 5.92 10.06 -2.66
CA GLY A 102 7.17 9.45 -2.19
C GLY A 102 7.27 7.98 -2.59
N MET A 103 6.21 7.21 -2.35
CA MET A 103 6.12 5.79 -2.72
C MET A 103 6.28 5.57 -4.23
N LEU A 104 5.64 6.40 -5.06
CA LEU A 104 5.78 6.32 -6.52
C LEU A 104 7.20 6.63 -7.02
N LEU A 105 7.92 7.53 -6.33
CA LEU A 105 9.31 7.85 -6.67
C LEU A 105 10.24 6.69 -6.32
N GLU A 106 10.02 6.02 -5.19
CA GLU A 106 10.80 4.85 -4.78
C GLU A 106 10.51 3.65 -5.70
N GLY A 107 9.24 3.43 -6.08
CA GLY A 107 8.81 2.35 -6.98
C GLY A 107 8.99 2.60 -8.48
N ARG A 108 9.57 3.75 -8.88
CA ARG A 108 9.65 4.21 -10.28
C ARG A 108 10.11 3.12 -11.26
N ASP A 109 11.14 2.37 -10.88
CA ASP A 109 11.80 1.41 -11.76
C ASP A 109 11.14 0.03 -11.73
N ALA A 110 10.26 -0.25 -10.75
CA ALA A 110 9.56 -1.53 -10.61
C ALA A 110 8.21 -1.59 -11.33
N PHE A 111 7.49 -0.46 -11.43
CA PHE A 111 6.24 -0.39 -12.18
C PHE A 111 6.37 -0.75 -13.68
N PRO A 112 7.50 -0.47 -14.39
CA PRO A 112 7.70 -0.97 -15.75
C PRO A 112 8.29 -2.38 -15.84
N ASP A 113 8.62 -3.05 -14.72
CA ASP A 113 9.02 -4.47 -14.74
C ASP A 113 7.78 -5.35 -14.82
N CYS A 114 7.60 -6.02 -15.97
CA CYS A 114 6.45 -6.89 -16.23
C CYS A 114 6.56 -8.26 -15.54
N ALA A 115 7.64 -8.56 -14.82
CA ALA A 115 7.73 -9.76 -14.00
C ALA A 115 6.76 -9.70 -12.81
N TYR A 116 6.46 -8.50 -12.29
CA TYR A 116 5.51 -8.34 -11.20
C TYR A 116 4.07 -8.50 -11.70
N THR A 117 3.29 -9.32 -11.01
CA THR A 117 1.93 -9.69 -11.39
C THR A 117 0.90 -9.31 -10.34
N ASP A 118 1.31 -9.26 -9.07
CA ASP A 118 0.43 -9.05 -7.93
C ASP A 118 0.94 -7.91 -7.05
N PHE A 119 0.02 -7.26 -6.36
CA PHE A 119 0.34 -6.16 -5.44
C PHE A 119 -0.57 -6.12 -4.22
N GLY A 120 -0.11 -5.39 -3.21
CA GLY A 120 -0.87 -5.01 -2.03
C GLY A 120 -0.39 -3.68 -1.47
N VAL A 121 -1.28 -2.97 -0.77
CA VAL A 121 -1.02 -1.61 -0.28
C VAL A 121 -1.39 -1.46 1.20
N SER A 122 -0.66 -0.63 1.93
CA SER A 122 -1.02 -0.24 3.29
C SER A 122 -0.89 1.28 3.43
N SER A 123 -1.81 1.89 4.16
CA SER A 123 -1.74 3.29 4.57
C SER A 123 -2.03 3.39 6.05
N LEU A 124 -1.17 4.07 6.78
CA LEU A 124 -1.25 4.27 8.24
C LEU A 124 -1.03 5.75 8.54
N TYR A 125 -1.75 6.28 9.51
CA TYR A 125 -1.46 7.59 10.08
C TYR A 125 -0.67 7.40 11.38
N GLU A 126 0.44 8.12 11.50
CA GLU A 126 1.32 8.12 12.67
C GLU A 126 1.08 9.43 13.44
N GLU A 127 0.49 9.31 14.63
CA GLU A 127 -0.03 10.45 15.39
C GLU A 127 1.07 11.32 16.02
N GLN A 128 2.23 10.76 16.37
CA GLN A 128 3.29 11.52 17.06
C GLN A 128 4.02 12.50 16.15
N SER A 129 4.24 12.10 14.91
CA SER A 129 4.99 12.82 13.89
C SER A 129 4.10 13.46 12.82
N ASP A 130 2.79 13.28 12.92
CA ASP A 130 1.79 13.83 11.98
C ASP A 130 2.08 13.43 10.53
N PHE A 131 2.53 12.18 10.34
CA PHE A 131 2.83 11.61 9.04
C PHE A 131 1.79 10.56 8.65
N THR A 132 1.33 10.65 7.41
CA THR A 132 0.74 9.52 6.70
C THR A 132 1.87 8.69 6.10
N LEU A 133 1.89 7.40 6.43
CA LEU A 133 2.81 6.40 5.92
C LEU A 133 2.08 5.51 4.91
N VAL A 134 2.71 5.28 3.77
CA VAL A 134 2.22 4.39 2.71
C VAL A 134 3.28 3.34 2.45
N ALA A 135 2.87 2.09 2.30
CA ALA A 135 3.72 1.00 1.82
C ALA A 135 3.02 0.25 0.70
N VAL A 136 3.77 -0.15 -0.32
CA VAL A 136 3.30 -0.99 -1.43
C VAL A 136 4.26 -2.15 -1.59
N VAL A 137 3.72 -3.35 -1.79
CA VAL A 137 4.50 -4.54 -2.14
C VAL A 137 4.08 -5.05 -3.50
N LEU A 138 5.06 -5.35 -4.35
CA LEU A 138 4.88 -6.05 -5.61
C LEU A 138 5.51 -7.43 -5.53
N VAL A 139 4.86 -8.44 -6.11
CA VAL A 139 5.39 -9.79 -6.19
C VAL A 139 5.27 -10.37 -7.60
N ALA A 140 6.24 -11.22 -7.95
CA ALA A 140 6.23 -12.06 -9.13
C ALA A 140 6.00 -13.51 -8.70
N THR A 141 4.86 -14.09 -9.04
CA THR A 141 4.50 -15.49 -8.76
C THR A 141 4.61 -16.36 -9.99
#